data_AF-A0ABD3FBM1-F1
#
_entry.id   AF-A0ABD3FBM1-F1
#
_cell.length_a   1.000
_cell.length_b   1.000
_cell.length_c   1.000
_cell.angle_alpha   90.00
_cell.angle_beta   90.00
_cell.angle_gamma   90.00
#
_symmetry.space_group_name_H-M   'P 1'
#
loop_
_entity.id
_entity.type
_entity.pdbx_description
1 polymer ?
#
loop_
_entity_poly.entity_id
_entity_poly.type
_entity_poly.pdbx_seq_one_letter_code
_entity_poly.pdbx_strand_id
1 'polypeptide(L)'
;MSSNASFSIARVQLPNIELSRLEQRALKRMITRMLQHTVRELDRHTYANGGEVDTSQWKAAGSKDDLRVYREREAGATSTALAFALDKTDMLPRGSTVAPLTPPGMMMTGFTRGKVENAMDAVTSKSQEDLALVLSFMHHDDVVDCAVLKTIEAPTETDPFHFLGIKYFVRKAPVAGTKLLKHRDSMYLEFTGYTETTRGERLRFHRVHSVELSASPPLTARNSVRTLHSVRYLYRQQSEDVVEVFMQGNLDISGWP
;
A
#
# COMPACT_ATOMS: atom_id res chain seq x y z
N MET A 1 11.14 31.57 -20.38
CA MET A 1 12.21 30.55 -20.33
C MET A 1 11.86 29.57 -19.22
N SER A 2 11.16 28.47 -19.54
CA SER A 2 10.88 27.44 -18.53
C SER A 2 12.16 26.65 -18.31
N SER A 3 12.69 26.68 -17.09
CA SER A 3 13.73 25.74 -16.71
C SER A 3 13.15 24.32 -16.85
N ASN A 4 13.76 23.50 -17.70
CA ASN A 4 13.52 22.06 -17.71
C ASN A 4 14.08 21.51 -16.40
N ALA A 5 13.31 21.59 -15.32
CA ALA A 5 13.65 20.88 -14.09
C ALA A 5 13.67 19.38 -14.42
N SER A 6 14.81 18.72 -14.15
CA SER A 6 14.91 17.26 -14.27
C SER A 6 13.75 16.61 -13.51
N PHE A 7 13.14 15.56 -14.07
CA PHE A 7 12.07 14.85 -13.37
C PHE A 7 12.61 14.15 -12.11
N SER A 8 13.84 13.65 -12.14
CA SER A 8 14.51 13.15 -10.93
C SER A 8 14.74 14.30 -9.93
N ILE A 9 14.36 14.06 -8.68
CA ILE A 9 14.58 15.01 -7.59
C ILE A 9 15.95 14.70 -7.00
N ALA A 10 16.85 15.67 -6.97
CA ALA A 10 18.13 15.48 -6.30
C ALA A 10 17.86 15.14 -4.83
N ARG A 11 18.64 14.24 -4.21
CA ARG A 11 18.43 13.79 -2.83
C ARG A 11 18.26 14.93 -1.83
N VAL A 12 19.05 15.99 -1.99
CA VAL A 12 19.00 17.22 -1.16
C VAL A 12 17.66 17.98 -1.26
N GLN A 13 16.88 17.73 -2.30
CA GLN A 13 15.58 18.34 -2.55
C GLN A 13 14.41 17.45 -2.11
N LEU A 14 14.66 16.21 -1.67
CA LEU A 14 13.63 15.40 -1.05
C LEU A 14 13.27 15.98 0.32
N PRO A 15 12.00 15.89 0.73
CA PRO A 15 11.58 16.48 1.99
C PRO A 15 12.23 15.75 3.16
N ASN A 16 12.84 16.50 4.08
CA ASN A 16 13.22 15.96 5.36
C ASN A 16 11.97 15.82 6.24
N ILE A 17 11.60 14.58 6.56
CA ILE A 17 10.40 14.27 7.32
C ILE A 17 10.74 14.22 8.81
N GLU A 18 10.56 15.34 9.48
CA GLU A 18 10.60 15.43 10.94
C GLU A 18 9.21 15.14 11.51
N LEU A 19 9.11 14.14 12.38
CA LEU A 19 7.87 13.75 13.06
C LEU A 19 8.08 13.74 14.56
N SER A 20 7.24 14.48 15.28
CA SER A 20 7.14 14.37 16.73
C SER A 20 6.69 12.98 17.16
N ARG A 21 6.95 12.61 18.42
CA ARG A 21 6.45 11.35 18.99
C ARG A 21 4.93 11.22 18.93
N LEU A 22 4.21 12.35 19.00
CA LEU A 22 2.75 12.35 18.91
C LEU A 22 2.28 11.99 17.50
N GLU A 23 2.91 12.55 16.47
CA GLU A 23 2.60 12.26 15.06
C GLU A 23 2.95 10.81 14.70
N GLN A 24 4.12 10.31 15.14
CA GLN A 24 4.50 8.91 14.95
C GLN A 24 3.46 7.96 15.56
N ARG A 25 3.01 8.25 16.79
CA ARG A 25 1.94 7.48 17.45
C ARG A 25 0.62 7.57 16.71
N ALA A 26 0.26 8.74 16.16
CA ALA A 26 -0.97 8.91 15.38
C ALA A 26 -0.93 8.08 14.09
N LEU A 27 0.17 8.14 13.34
CA LEU A 27 0.39 7.33 12.14
C LEU A 27 0.29 5.83 12.45
N LYS A 28 0.95 5.38 13.51
CA LYS A 28 0.87 3.98 13.97
C LYS A 28 -0.55 3.58 14.33
N ARG A 29 -1.29 4.40 15.10
CA ARG A 29 -2.69 4.10 15.46
C ARG A 29 -3.58 3.99 14.23
N MET A 30 -3.47 4.93 13.30
CA MET A 30 -4.22 4.94 12.04
C MET A 30 -4.00 3.63 11.27
N ILE A 31 -2.73 3.31 10.98
CA ILE A 31 -2.43 2.13 10.18
C ILE A 31 -2.79 0.85 10.95
N THR A 32 -2.56 0.74 12.25
CA THR A 32 -3.01 -0.43 13.04
C THR A 32 -4.53 -0.60 13.01
N ARG A 33 -5.31 0.48 13.06
CA ARG A 33 -6.78 0.40 12.99
C ARG A 33 -7.27 -0.14 11.65
N MET A 34 -6.64 0.30 10.56
CA MET A 34 -6.93 -0.25 9.24
C MET A 34 -6.53 -1.73 9.12
N LEU A 35 -5.47 -2.18 9.82
CA LEU A 35 -5.07 -3.59 9.84
C LEU A 35 -6.17 -4.43 10.49
N GLN A 36 -6.67 -3.99 11.65
CA GLN A 36 -7.80 -4.65 12.34
C GLN A 36 -9.06 -4.73 11.49
N HIS A 37 -9.33 -3.72 10.66
CA HIS A 37 -10.43 -3.79 9.70
C HIS A 37 -10.16 -4.85 8.61
N THR A 38 -8.94 -4.92 8.08
CA THR A 38 -8.56 -5.91 7.06
C THR A 38 -8.62 -7.34 7.56
N VAL A 39 -8.18 -7.58 8.79
CA VAL A 39 -8.28 -8.91 9.43
C VAL A 39 -9.75 -9.33 9.57
N ARG A 40 -10.65 -8.41 9.95
CA ARG A 40 -12.09 -8.70 10.01
C ARG A 40 -12.68 -9.03 8.63
N GLU A 41 -12.19 -8.37 7.59
CA GLU A 41 -12.61 -8.67 6.21
C GLU A 41 -12.13 -10.05 5.75
N LEU A 42 -10.89 -10.43 6.08
CA LEU A 42 -10.40 -11.79 5.86
C LEU A 42 -11.22 -12.82 6.63
N ASP A 43 -11.51 -12.58 7.91
CA ASP A 43 -12.30 -13.49 8.74
C ASP A 43 -13.72 -13.66 8.17
N ARG A 44 -14.35 -12.58 7.72
CA ARG A 44 -15.65 -12.62 7.04
C ARG A 44 -15.58 -13.44 5.75
N HIS A 45 -14.58 -13.18 4.91
CA HIS A 45 -14.37 -13.94 3.67
C HIS A 45 -14.15 -15.43 3.94
N THR A 46 -13.27 -15.77 4.88
CA THR A 46 -12.89 -17.16 5.19
C THR A 46 -14.04 -17.90 5.86
N TYR A 47 -14.61 -17.34 6.93
CA TYR A 47 -15.48 -18.08 7.83
C TYR A 47 -16.96 -17.82 7.62
N ALA A 48 -17.36 -16.58 7.33
CA ALA A 48 -18.78 -16.28 7.10
C ALA A 48 -19.21 -16.68 5.69
N ASN A 49 -18.32 -16.51 4.70
CA ASN A 49 -18.60 -16.80 3.29
C ASN A 49 -17.96 -18.11 2.79
N GLY A 50 -17.25 -18.86 3.64
CA GLY A 50 -16.61 -20.12 3.26
C GLY A 50 -15.52 -19.98 2.19
N GLY A 51 -14.87 -18.82 2.08
CA GLY A 51 -13.91 -18.49 1.02
C GLY A 51 -14.56 -18.11 -0.31
N GLU A 52 -15.88 -18.02 -0.38
CA GLU A 52 -16.57 -17.55 -1.58
C GLU A 52 -16.61 -16.02 -1.67
N VAL A 53 -16.52 -15.53 -2.91
CA VAL A 53 -16.58 -14.09 -3.21
C VAL A 53 -18.02 -13.73 -3.56
N ASP A 54 -18.57 -12.76 -2.84
CA ASP A 54 -19.90 -12.21 -3.13
C ASP A 54 -19.89 -11.49 -4.49
N THR A 55 -20.45 -12.14 -5.51
CA THR A 55 -20.46 -11.62 -6.88
C THR A 55 -21.42 -10.45 -7.11
N SER A 56 -22.32 -10.19 -6.16
CA SER A 56 -23.19 -9.00 -6.15
C SER A 56 -22.41 -7.74 -5.77
N GLN A 57 -21.37 -7.88 -4.94
CA GLN A 57 -20.46 -6.81 -4.55
C GLN A 57 -19.22 -6.74 -5.45
N TRP A 58 -18.69 -7.89 -5.86
CA TRP A 58 -17.40 -8.02 -6.54
C TRP A 58 -17.58 -8.53 -7.98
N LYS A 59 -16.91 -7.86 -8.92
CA LYS A 59 -16.80 -8.28 -10.32
C LYS A 59 -15.40 -8.83 -10.56
N ALA A 60 -15.29 -10.02 -11.13
CA ALA A 60 -13.99 -10.56 -11.54
C ALA A 60 -13.27 -9.60 -12.51
N ALA A 61 -12.00 -9.32 -12.24
CA ALA A 61 -11.15 -8.43 -13.01
C ALA A 61 -10.00 -9.16 -13.70
N GLY A 62 -9.54 -10.28 -13.12
CA GLY A 62 -8.50 -11.12 -13.72
C GLY A 62 -8.10 -12.26 -12.80
N SER A 63 -7.22 -13.11 -13.28
CA SER A 63 -6.63 -14.21 -12.52
C SER A 63 -5.24 -14.52 -13.05
N LYS A 64 -4.36 -14.98 -12.17
CA LYS A 64 -3.07 -15.53 -12.53
C LYS A 64 -2.76 -16.67 -11.57
N ASP A 65 -2.46 -17.85 -12.12
CA ASP A 65 -2.31 -19.08 -11.34
C ASP A 65 -3.54 -19.27 -10.42
N ASP A 66 -3.33 -19.52 -9.13
CA ASP A 66 -4.41 -19.68 -8.14
C ASP A 66 -4.85 -18.35 -7.49
N LEU A 67 -4.34 -17.20 -7.96
CA LEU A 67 -4.74 -15.88 -7.48
C LEU A 67 -5.85 -15.29 -8.36
N ARG A 68 -6.94 -14.85 -7.74
CA ARG A 68 -8.07 -14.21 -8.41
C ARG A 68 -8.23 -12.78 -7.94
N VAL A 69 -8.41 -11.86 -8.88
CA VAL A 69 -8.55 -10.43 -8.64
C VAL A 69 -9.96 -10.00 -9.00
N TYR A 70 -10.55 -9.19 -8.12
CA TYR A 70 -11.90 -8.66 -8.23
C TYR A 70 -11.89 -7.15 -8.05
N ARG A 71 -12.78 -6.48 -8.77
CA ARG A 71 -13.08 -5.07 -8.63
C ARG A 71 -14.45 -4.90 -8.03
N GLU A 72 -14.55 -4.00 -7.07
CA GLU A 72 -15.80 -3.61 -6.45
C GLU A 72 -16.74 -2.98 -7.49
N ARG A 73 -18.01 -3.40 -7.48
CA ARG A 73 -19.02 -2.88 -8.42
C ARG A 73 -19.46 -1.47 -8.07
N GLU A 74 -19.67 -1.20 -6.79
CA GLU A 74 -20.02 0.12 -6.26
C GLU A 74 -18.81 0.73 -5.58
N ALA A 75 -18.25 1.77 -6.19
CA ALA A 75 -16.99 2.35 -5.75
C ALA A 75 -17.08 2.84 -4.29
N GLY A 76 -16.24 2.25 -3.43
CA GLY A 76 -16.07 2.70 -2.06
C GLY A 76 -17.00 2.04 -1.05
N ALA A 77 -17.84 1.08 -1.42
CA ALA A 77 -18.77 0.44 -0.47
C ALA A 77 -18.01 -0.24 0.70
N THR A 78 -16.94 -0.97 0.41
CA THR A 78 -16.10 -1.69 1.38
C THR A 78 -15.23 -0.73 2.19
N SER A 79 -14.76 0.36 1.56
CA SER A 79 -13.90 1.34 2.23
C SER A 79 -14.68 2.44 2.96
N THR A 80 -15.98 2.60 2.72
CA THR A 80 -16.82 3.62 3.39
C THR A 80 -16.83 3.45 4.89
N ALA A 81 -17.05 2.22 5.38
CA ALA A 81 -17.01 1.93 6.81
C ALA A 81 -15.63 2.22 7.43
N LEU A 82 -14.55 1.91 6.69
CA LEU A 82 -13.19 2.21 7.13
C LEU A 82 -12.93 3.73 7.15
N ALA A 83 -13.27 4.44 6.08
CA ALA A 83 -13.10 5.88 5.95
C ALA A 83 -13.88 6.61 7.05
N PHE A 84 -15.14 6.24 7.27
CA PHE A 84 -15.96 6.77 8.37
C PHE A 84 -15.33 6.51 9.73
N ALA A 85 -14.85 5.29 9.98
CA ALA A 85 -14.21 4.93 11.23
C ALA A 85 -12.92 5.72 11.48
N LEU A 86 -12.15 6.05 10.44
CA LEU A 86 -10.93 6.86 10.57
C LEU A 86 -11.23 8.35 10.77
N ASP A 87 -12.21 8.88 10.06
CA ASP A 87 -12.59 10.30 10.09
C ASP A 87 -13.25 10.68 11.42
N LYS A 88 -14.23 9.90 11.89
CA LYS A 88 -15.00 10.22 13.11
C LYS A 88 -14.25 10.01 14.42
N THR A 89 -13.10 9.34 14.39
CA THR A 89 -12.34 9.02 15.61
C THR A 89 -11.11 9.91 15.82
N ASP A 90 -10.95 10.98 15.02
CA ASP A 90 -9.76 11.86 15.03
C ASP A 90 -8.44 11.04 14.96
N MET A 91 -8.51 9.91 14.24
CA MET A 91 -7.40 8.96 14.11
C MET A 91 -6.50 9.31 12.92
N LEU A 92 -6.95 10.22 12.06
CA LEU A 92 -6.13 10.72 10.97
C LEU A 92 -5.03 11.64 11.55
N PRO A 93 -3.76 11.39 11.22
CA PRO A 93 -2.70 12.35 11.49
C PRO A 93 -3.02 13.70 10.85
N ARG A 94 -2.52 14.79 11.45
CA ARG A 94 -2.66 16.14 10.86
C ARG A 94 -2.15 16.14 9.42
N GLY A 95 -2.95 16.68 8.52
CA GLY A 95 -2.66 16.74 7.08
C GLY A 95 -3.07 15.48 6.30
N SER A 96 -3.32 14.35 6.98
CA SER A 96 -3.78 13.13 6.31
C SER A 96 -5.29 13.17 6.03
N THR A 97 -5.70 12.49 4.97
CA THR A 97 -7.10 12.43 4.53
C THR A 97 -7.52 10.97 4.30
N VAL A 98 -8.83 10.73 4.14
CA VAL A 98 -9.34 9.43 3.66
C VAL A 98 -9.31 9.31 2.14
N ALA A 99 -8.77 10.28 1.40
CA ALA A 99 -8.72 10.27 -0.06
C ALA A 99 -8.09 8.98 -0.66
N PRO A 100 -7.06 8.35 -0.06
CA PRO A 100 -6.53 7.08 -0.57
C PRO A 100 -7.52 5.90 -0.52
N LEU A 101 -8.68 6.06 0.14
CA LEU A 101 -9.74 5.05 0.27
C LEU A 101 -10.93 5.30 -0.65
N THR A 102 -10.96 6.41 -1.39
CA THR A 102 -12.09 6.77 -2.27
C THR A 102 -12.13 6.04 -3.61
N PRO A 103 -11.00 5.61 -4.23
CA PRO A 103 -11.07 4.83 -5.46
C PRO A 103 -11.80 3.50 -5.24
N PRO A 104 -12.37 2.90 -6.31
CA PRO A 104 -13.03 1.59 -6.22
C PRO A 104 -12.14 0.55 -5.55
N GLY A 105 -12.75 -0.26 -4.68
CA GLY A 105 -12.06 -1.36 -4.03
C GLY A 105 -11.59 -2.41 -5.03
N MET A 106 -10.43 -2.99 -4.74
CA MET A 106 -9.90 -4.20 -5.34
C MET A 106 -9.77 -5.25 -4.24
N MET A 107 -10.03 -6.50 -4.59
CA MET A 107 -9.78 -7.65 -3.73
C MET A 107 -8.99 -8.68 -4.52
N MET A 108 -8.00 -9.28 -3.89
CA MET A 108 -7.36 -10.48 -4.42
C MET A 108 -7.38 -11.55 -3.34
N THR A 109 -7.72 -12.76 -3.73
CA THR A 109 -7.71 -13.93 -2.86
C THR A 109 -7.23 -15.14 -3.64
N GLY A 110 -6.53 -16.04 -2.96
CA GLY A 110 -6.02 -17.27 -3.57
C GLY A 110 -4.80 -17.82 -2.84
N PHE A 111 -4.10 -18.71 -3.51
CA PHE A 111 -2.98 -19.45 -2.95
C PHE A 111 -1.74 -19.31 -3.82
N THR A 112 -0.57 -19.42 -3.20
CA THR A 112 0.73 -19.49 -3.86
C THR A 112 1.59 -20.55 -3.19
N ARG A 113 2.52 -21.14 -3.94
CA ARG A 113 3.48 -22.08 -3.39
C ARG A 113 4.60 -21.35 -2.64
N GLY A 114 5.06 -21.92 -1.53
CA GLY A 114 6.22 -21.47 -0.76
C GLY A 114 5.94 -21.22 0.72
N LYS A 115 6.76 -20.35 1.30
CA LYS A 115 6.69 -19.92 2.70
C LYS A 115 6.23 -18.47 2.79
N VAL A 116 5.47 -18.16 3.83
CA VAL A 116 5.05 -16.80 4.15
C VAL A 116 6.27 -15.88 4.31
N GLU A 117 7.37 -16.38 4.85
CA GLU A 117 8.64 -15.66 4.97
C GLU A 117 9.17 -15.22 3.59
N ASN A 118 9.12 -16.10 2.58
CA ASN A 118 9.57 -15.76 1.21
C ASN A 118 8.70 -14.64 0.60
N ALA A 119 7.39 -14.68 0.85
CA ALA A 119 6.49 -13.62 0.41
C ALA A 119 6.83 -12.29 1.09
N MET A 120 7.17 -12.31 2.38
CA MET A 120 7.60 -11.12 3.11
C MET A 120 8.97 -10.60 2.66
N ASP A 121 9.94 -11.47 2.38
CA ASP A 121 11.23 -11.07 1.81
C ASP A 121 11.07 -10.39 0.44
N ALA A 122 10.08 -10.82 -0.36
CA ALA A 122 9.83 -10.25 -1.67
C ALA A 122 9.18 -8.85 -1.64
N VAL A 123 8.46 -8.49 -0.57
CA VAL A 123 7.70 -7.22 -0.50
C VAL A 123 8.24 -6.22 0.52
N THR A 124 9.02 -6.68 1.50
CA THR A 124 9.61 -5.79 2.51
C THR A 124 10.85 -5.10 1.97
N SER A 125 11.00 -3.81 2.25
CA SER A 125 12.23 -3.07 1.92
C SER A 125 12.70 -2.27 3.13
N LYS A 126 13.89 -2.59 3.63
CA LYS A 126 14.42 -2.06 4.90
C LYS A 126 15.44 -0.95 4.64
N SER A 127 16.04 -0.96 3.47
CA SER A 127 16.93 0.06 2.92
C SER A 127 16.36 0.72 1.65
N GLN A 128 17.05 1.74 1.15
CA GLN A 128 16.68 2.36 -0.12
C GLN A 128 17.03 1.45 -1.31
N GLU A 129 18.10 0.68 -1.20
CA GLU A 129 18.53 -0.31 -2.18
C GLU A 129 17.47 -1.41 -2.34
N ASP A 130 16.96 -1.93 -1.22
CA ASP A 130 15.86 -2.90 -1.23
C ASP A 130 14.59 -2.27 -1.84
N LEU A 131 14.30 -1.02 -1.50
CA LEU A 131 13.14 -0.31 -2.02
C LEU A 131 13.23 -0.15 -3.55
N ALA A 132 14.40 0.22 -4.07
CA ALA A 132 14.63 0.33 -5.50
C ALA A 132 14.43 -1.01 -6.20
N LEU A 133 14.96 -2.10 -5.63
CA LEU A 133 14.78 -3.45 -6.17
C LEU A 133 13.30 -3.85 -6.20
N VAL A 134 12.60 -3.74 -5.07
CA VAL A 134 11.18 -4.09 -4.92
C VAL A 134 10.31 -3.28 -5.89
N LEU A 135 10.55 -1.97 -6.02
CA LEU A 135 9.81 -1.12 -6.94
C LEU A 135 10.13 -1.43 -8.42
N SER A 136 11.38 -1.75 -8.76
CA SER A 136 11.74 -2.15 -10.13
C SER A 136 11.03 -3.43 -10.55
N PHE A 137 10.80 -4.36 -9.62
CA PHE A 137 10.02 -5.57 -9.90
C PHE A 137 8.53 -5.27 -10.06
N MET A 138 7.95 -4.40 -9.22
CA MET A 138 6.51 -4.11 -9.23
C MET A 138 6.08 -3.15 -10.35
N HIS A 139 6.98 -2.27 -10.79
CA HIS A 139 6.67 -1.18 -11.72
C HIS A 139 7.58 -1.15 -12.95
N HIS A 140 8.44 -2.16 -13.12
CA HIS A 140 9.37 -2.27 -14.24
C HIS A 140 10.24 -1.01 -14.39
N ASP A 141 10.61 -0.67 -15.63
CA ASP A 141 11.52 0.43 -15.97
C ASP A 141 10.91 1.84 -15.78
N ASP A 142 9.67 1.92 -15.26
CA ASP A 142 9.00 3.21 -15.06
C ASP A 142 9.52 3.94 -13.81
N VAL A 143 10.07 3.23 -12.82
CA VAL A 143 10.55 3.84 -11.57
C VAL A 143 11.83 4.60 -11.82
N VAL A 144 11.79 5.91 -11.54
CA VAL A 144 12.93 6.81 -11.76
C VAL A 144 13.74 7.03 -10.51
N ASP A 145 13.08 7.10 -9.37
CA ASP A 145 13.71 7.36 -8.09
C ASP A 145 12.78 6.91 -6.95
N CYS A 146 13.38 6.54 -5.83
CA CYS A 146 12.69 6.18 -4.60
C CYS A 146 13.54 6.52 -3.39
N ALA A 147 12.90 6.70 -2.23
CA ALA A 147 13.58 7.01 -0.98
C ALA A 147 12.81 6.43 0.22
N VAL A 148 13.57 5.95 1.20
CA VAL A 148 13.05 5.80 2.57
C VAL A 148 13.23 7.15 3.25
N LEU A 149 12.12 7.90 3.43
CA LEU A 149 12.16 9.26 3.96
C LEU A 149 12.25 9.31 5.49
N LYS A 150 11.61 8.34 6.16
CA LYS A 150 11.64 8.23 7.62
C LYS A 150 11.41 6.81 8.08
N THR A 151 12.32 6.27 8.89
CA THR A 151 12.06 5.06 9.67
C THR A 151 11.50 5.46 11.03
N ILE A 152 10.29 4.98 11.36
CA ILE A 152 9.63 5.19 12.65
C ILE A 152 9.95 4.00 13.57
N GLU A 153 9.83 2.78 13.05
CA GLU A 153 10.20 1.54 13.73
C GLU A 153 10.99 0.68 12.75
N ALA A 154 12.20 0.30 13.15
CA ALA A 154 13.10 -0.55 12.36
C ALA A 154 12.91 -2.03 12.71
N PRO A 155 13.25 -2.96 11.81
CA PRO A 155 13.32 -4.39 12.11
C PRO A 155 14.36 -4.67 13.19
N THR A 156 14.16 -5.77 13.91
CA THR A 156 15.11 -6.30 14.89
C THR A 156 15.53 -7.72 14.52
N GLU A 157 16.56 -8.25 15.18
CA GLU A 157 16.96 -9.66 14.97
C GLU A 157 15.81 -10.64 15.30
N THR A 158 14.99 -10.32 16.30
CA THR A 158 13.88 -11.16 16.75
C THR A 158 12.57 -10.90 15.99
N ASP A 159 12.45 -9.75 15.33
CA ASP A 159 11.31 -9.42 14.46
C ASP A 159 11.80 -8.80 13.14
N PRO A 160 12.39 -9.62 12.25
CA PRO A 160 13.08 -9.12 11.06
C PRO A 160 12.14 -8.57 9.99
N PHE A 161 10.83 -8.83 10.09
CA PHE A 161 9.82 -8.37 9.13
C PHE A 161 9.01 -7.18 9.64
N HIS A 162 9.25 -6.72 10.88
CA HIS A 162 8.62 -5.53 11.40
C HIS A 162 9.26 -4.28 10.83
N PHE A 163 8.44 -3.40 10.24
CA PHE A 163 8.90 -2.10 9.76
C PHE A 163 7.72 -1.13 9.79
N LEU A 164 7.96 0.08 10.27
CA LEU A 164 7.03 1.20 10.13
C LEU A 164 7.81 2.41 9.65
N GLY A 165 7.45 2.95 8.50
CA GLY A 165 8.17 4.09 7.95
C GLY A 165 7.48 4.75 6.76
N ILE A 166 7.97 5.92 6.39
CA ILE A 166 7.48 6.69 5.26
C ILE A 166 8.44 6.54 4.10
N LYS A 167 7.86 6.20 2.95
CA LYS A 167 8.57 5.97 1.71
C LYS A 167 8.00 6.85 0.61
N TYR A 168 8.82 7.02 -0.41
CA TYR A 168 8.51 7.81 -1.58
C TYR A 168 9.04 7.12 -2.82
N PHE A 169 8.30 7.22 -3.92
CA PHE A 169 8.82 6.90 -5.24
C PHE A 169 8.18 7.77 -6.33
N VAL A 170 8.89 7.88 -7.43
CA VAL A 170 8.41 8.49 -8.68
C VAL A 170 8.51 7.51 -9.82
N ARG A 171 7.47 7.52 -10.65
CA ARG A 171 7.42 6.78 -11.90
C ARG A 171 7.19 7.72 -13.07
N LYS A 172 7.86 7.43 -14.18
CA LYS A 172 7.61 8.07 -15.47
C LYS A 172 6.22 7.71 -15.98
N ALA A 173 5.72 8.55 -16.87
CA ALA A 173 4.53 8.21 -17.61
C ALA A 173 4.92 7.16 -18.67
N PRO A 174 4.04 6.20 -19.00
CA PRO A 174 4.28 5.27 -20.09
C PRO A 174 4.56 6.04 -21.39
N VAL A 175 5.59 5.62 -22.14
CA VAL A 175 6.01 6.27 -23.39
C VAL A 175 5.06 5.85 -24.52
N ALA A 176 3.84 6.38 -24.52
CA ALA A 176 2.90 6.26 -25.63
C ALA A 176 2.61 7.64 -26.24
N GLY A 177 3.53 8.11 -27.09
CA GLY A 177 3.33 9.08 -28.19
C GLY A 177 2.66 10.44 -27.92
N THR A 178 2.18 10.73 -26.70
CA THR A 178 1.33 11.89 -26.42
C THR A 178 1.87 12.66 -25.22
N LYS A 179 2.12 13.96 -25.40
CA LYS A 179 2.60 14.90 -24.37
C LYS A 179 1.58 15.18 -23.25
N LEU A 180 0.45 14.48 -23.22
CA LEU A 180 -0.62 14.66 -22.23
C LEU A 180 -0.45 13.80 -20.97
N LEU A 181 0.43 12.79 -20.98
CA LEU A 181 0.60 11.90 -19.84
C LEU A 181 1.53 12.52 -18.80
N LYS A 182 1.00 12.71 -17.59
CA LYS A 182 1.74 13.25 -16.44
C LYS A 182 2.50 12.13 -15.74
N HIS A 183 3.69 12.43 -15.24
CA HIS A 183 4.42 11.55 -14.34
C HIS A 183 3.65 11.35 -13.03
N ARG A 184 4.04 10.35 -12.25
CA ARG A 184 3.38 10.05 -10.98
C ARG A 184 4.39 9.96 -9.85
N ASP A 185 4.06 10.60 -8.74
CA ASP A 185 4.76 10.45 -7.48
C ASP A 185 3.84 9.85 -6.41
N SER A 186 4.42 9.13 -5.46
CA SER A 186 3.71 8.57 -4.31
C SER A 186 4.51 8.82 -3.05
N MET A 187 3.82 9.21 -1.98
CA MET A 187 4.35 9.25 -0.62
C MET A 187 3.40 8.45 0.27
N TYR A 188 3.94 7.46 0.97
CA TYR A 188 3.12 6.50 1.71
C TYR A 188 3.78 6.04 3.00
N LEU A 189 2.95 5.70 3.95
CA LEU A 189 3.30 4.95 5.14
C LEU A 189 3.29 3.46 4.78
N GLU A 190 4.40 2.79 5.04
CA GLU A 190 4.51 1.34 4.99
C GLU A 190 4.50 0.77 6.40
N PHE A 191 3.74 -0.29 6.61
CA PHE A 191 3.73 -1.05 7.84
C PHE A 191 3.72 -2.55 7.55
N THR A 192 4.69 -3.27 8.10
CA THR A 192 4.84 -4.72 7.97
C THR A 192 5.04 -5.35 9.34
N GLY A 193 4.69 -6.63 9.44
CA GLY A 193 4.86 -7.38 10.67
C GLY A 193 3.98 -8.62 10.69
N TYR A 194 3.61 -9.03 11.90
CA TYR A 194 2.67 -10.12 12.12
C TYR A 194 1.44 -9.66 12.91
N THR A 195 0.33 -10.34 12.68
CA THR A 195 -0.92 -10.15 13.44
C THR A 195 -1.60 -11.50 13.58
N GLU A 196 -2.76 -11.53 14.22
CA GLU A 196 -3.52 -12.76 14.44
C GLU A 196 -4.97 -12.56 14.00
N THR A 197 -5.59 -13.61 13.47
CA THR A 197 -7.04 -13.65 13.24
C THR A 197 -7.80 -13.63 14.57
N THR A 198 -9.12 -13.42 14.52
CA THR A 198 -9.96 -13.58 15.72
C THR A 198 -9.93 -14.99 16.32
N ARG A 199 -9.41 -15.98 15.57
CA ARG A 199 -9.23 -17.37 16.00
C ARG A 199 -7.81 -17.70 16.47
N GLY A 200 -6.91 -16.72 16.52
CA GLY A 200 -5.51 -16.90 16.94
C GLY A 200 -4.60 -17.48 15.87
N GLU A 201 -4.99 -17.50 14.60
CA GLU A 201 -4.11 -17.92 13.52
C GLU A 201 -3.14 -16.79 13.18
N ARG A 202 -1.86 -17.12 13.05
CA ARG A 202 -0.82 -16.15 12.76
C ARG A 202 -0.85 -15.73 11.29
N LEU A 203 -0.85 -14.43 11.06
CA LEU A 203 -0.78 -13.79 9.75
C LEU A 203 0.49 -12.94 9.67
N ARG A 204 1.11 -12.87 8.48
CA ARG A 204 1.96 -11.73 8.13
C ARG A 204 1.16 -10.70 7.37
N PHE A 205 1.59 -9.44 7.43
CA PHE A 205 0.97 -8.38 6.67
C PHE A 205 2.00 -7.47 6.01
N HIS A 206 1.65 -6.94 4.84
CA HIS A 206 2.33 -5.82 4.19
C HIS A 206 1.30 -4.78 3.81
N ARG A 207 1.47 -3.56 4.33
CA ARG A 207 0.49 -2.49 4.17
C ARG A 207 1.14 -1.22 3.71
N VAL A 208 0.49 -0.59 2.76
CA VAL A 208 0.93 0.61 2.08
C VAL A 208 -0.27 1.56 2.07
N HIS A 209 -0.14 2.73 2.69
CA HIS A 209 -1.20 3.74 2.70
C HIS A 209 -0.60 5.10 2.40
N SER A 210 -1.07 5.75 1.34
CA SER A 210 -0.63 7.11 1.00
C SER A 210 -0.91 8.08 2.14
N VAL A 211 0.05 8.95 2.42
CA VAL A 211 -0.07 9.98 3.46
C VAL A 211 0.20 11.35 2.85
N GLU A 212 -0.58 12.32 3.30
CA GLU A 212 -0.40 13.72 2.94
C GLU A 212 0.23 14.43 4.14
N LEU A 213 1.54 14.59 4.10
CA LEU A 213 2.29 15.32 5.13
C LEU A 213 2.53 16.74 4.63
N SER A 214 2.45 17.72 5.52
CA SER A 214 2.69 19.14 5.17
C SER A 214 4.07 19.37 4.53
N ALA A 215 5.05 18.53 4.86
CA ALA A 215 6.39 18.56 4.28
C ALA A 215 6.47 17.99 2.84
N SER A 216 5.37 17.54 2.24
CA SER A 216 5.32 16.92 0.92
C SER A 216 4.82 17.92 -0.13
N PRO A 217 5.70 18.76 -0.72
CA PRO A 217 5.27 19.74 -1.71
C PRO A 217 4.77 19.04 -2.99
N PRO A 218 3.76 19.60 -3.68
CA PRO A 218 3.29 19.05 -4.94
C PRO A 218 4.38 19.20 -6.02
N LEU A 219 4.55 18.15 -6.82
CA LEU A 219 5.54 18.11 -7.90
C LEU A 219 4.98 18.57 -9.25
N THR A 220 3.93 19.40 -9.23
CA THR A 220 3.23 19.91 -10.43
C THR A 220 4.17 20.65 -11.38
N ALA A 221 5.15 21.40 -10.83
CA ALA A 221 6.18 22.09 -11.61
C ALA A 221 7.09 21.15 -12.41
N ARG A 222 7.10 19.84 -12.09
CA ARG A 222 7.86 18.78 -12.78
C ARG A 222 6.97 17.86 -13.62
N ASN A 223 5.77 18.34 -14.01
CA ASN A 223 4.77 17.54 -14.74
C ASN A 223 4.39 16.23 -14.02
N SER A 224 4.40 16.24 -12.68
CA SER A 224 4.03 15.08 -11.84
C SER A 224 2.69 15.30 -11.13
N VAL A 225 1.95 14.21 -10.94
CA VAL A 225 0.72 14.18 -10.14
C VAL A 225 0.82 13.10 -9.07
N ARG A 226 0.52 13.48 -7.83
CA ARG A 226 0.43 12.58 -6.69
C ARG A 226 -0.58 11.47 -6.98
N THR A 227 -0.14 10.22 -6.87
CA THR A 227 -1.01 9.05 -6.87
C THR A 227 -1.29 8.65 -5.44
N LEU A 228 -2.55 8.57 -5.07
CA LEU A 228 -2.99 8.07 -3.77
C LEU A 228 -3.44 6.62 -3.92
N HIS A 229 -2.99 5.79 -2.99
CA HIS A 229 -3.37 4.39 -2.92
C HIS A 229 -3.31 3.87 -1.49
N SER A 230 -4.08 2.82 -1.25
CA SER A 230 -4.10 2.10 0.01
C SER A 230 -4.19 0.60 -0.28
N VAL A 231 -3.09 -0.14 -0.13
CA VAL A 231 -3.01 -1.57 -0.42
C VAL A 231 -2.65 -2.33 0.85
N ARG A 232 -3.30 -3.48 1.07
CA ARG A 232 -3.24 -4.22 2.32
C ARG A 232 -3.25 -5.72 2.05
N TYR A 233 -2.09 -6.35 2.19
CA TYR A 233 -1.89 -7.79 2.06
C TYR A 233 -1.89 -8.47 3.44
N LEU A 234 -2.52 -9.63 3.50
CA LEU A 234 -2.45 -10.62 4.57
C LEU A 234 -1.97 -11.94 3.96
N TYR A 235 -1.01 -12.57 4.63
CA TYR A 235 -0.44 -13.86 4.25
C TYR A 235 -0.65 -14.86 5.38
N ARG A 236 -1.27 -16.01 5.07
CA ARG A 236 -1.50 -17.11 6.03
C ARG A 236 -0.81 -18.37 5.54
N GLN A 237 0.01 -18.99 6.38
CA GLN A 237 0.64 -20.28 6.05
C GLN A 237 -0.41 -21.39 6.25
N GLN A 238 -0.79 -22.08 5.19
CA GLN A 238 -1.83 -23.13 5.21
C GLN A 238 -1.23 -24.53 5.38
N SER A 239 -0.09 -24.78 4.74
CA SER A 239 0.68 -26.02 4.85
C SER A 239 2.18 -25.70 4.85
N GLU A 240 3.04 -26.71 4.78
CA GLU A 240 4.48 -26.47 4.64
C GLU A 240 4.83 -25.66 3.37
N ASP A 241 4.10 -25.83 2.26
CA ASP A 241 4.43 -25.28 0.95
C ASP A 241 3.33 -24.43 0.33
N VAL A 242 2.28 -24.08 1.08
CA VAL A 242 1.16 -23.26 0.59
C VAL A 242 0.94 -22.04 1.47
N VAL A 243 0.95 -20.88 0.82
CA VAL A 243 0.62 -19.58 1.39
C VAL A 243 -0.70 -19.11 0.79
N GLU A 244 -1.67 -18.81 1.64
CA GLU A 244 -2.85 -18.07 1.24
C GLU A 244 -2.54 -16.58 1.23
N VAL A 245 -3.02 -15.90 0.19
CA VAL A 245 -2.88 -14.46 0.01
C VAL A 245 -4.26 -13.85 0.00
N PHE A 246 -4.50 -12.89 0.88
CA PHE A 246 -5.67 -12.03 0.85
C PHE A 246 -5.22 -10.59 0.76
N MET A 247 -5.72 -9.86 -0.23
CA MET A 247 -5.43 -8.46 -0.42
C MET A 247 -6.71 -7.68 -0.60
N GLN A 248 -6.75 -6.50 0.01
CA GLN A 248 -7.69 -5.46 -0.36
C GLN A 248 -6.90 -4.22 -0.78
N GLY A 249 -7.45 -3.43 -1.69
CA GLY A 249 -6.77 -2.26 -2.21
C GLY A 249 -7.76 -1.19 -2.64
N ASN A 250 -7.40 0.06 -2.46
CA ASN A 250 -8.04 1.20 -3.11
C ASN A 250 -6.95 1.84 -3.96
N LEU A 251 -7.10 1.73 -5.28
CA LEU A 251 -6.10 2.18 -6.23
C LEU A 251 -6.82 2.82 -7.41
N ASP A 252 -6.38 4.01 -7.82
CA ASP A 252 -6.87 4.60 -9.05
C ASP A 252 -6.21 3.89 -10.24
N ILE A 253 -6.94 2.97 -10.85
CA ILE A 253 -6.51 2.22 -12.04
C ILE A 253 -6.77 3.04 -13.32
N SER A 254 -7.46 4.19 -13.24
CA SER A 254 -7.66 5.04 -14.42
C SER A 254 -6.32 5.67 -14.86
N GLY A 255 -5.70 5.06 -15.88
CA GLY A 255 -4.37 5.42 -16.37
C GLY A 255 -3.24 4.48 -15.95
N TRP A 256 -3.55 3.27 -15.48
CA TRP A 256 -2.63 2.14 -15.61
C TRP A 256 -2.82 1.51 -17.00
N PRO A 257 -1.74 1.23 -17.73
CA PRO A 257 -1.83 0.64 -19.08
C PRO A 257 -2.58 -0.70 -19.05
#